data_AF-A0A537K0V2-F1
#
_entry.id   AF-A0A537K0V2-F1
#
_cell.length_a   1.000
_cell.length_b   1.000
_cell.length_c   1.000
_cell.angle_alpha   90.00
_cell.angle_beta   90.00
_cell.angle_gamma   90.00
#
_symmetry.space_group_name_H-M   'P 1'
#
loop_
_entity.id
_entity.type
_entity.pdbx_description
1 polymer ?
#
loop_
_entity_poly.entity_id
_entity_poly.type
_entity_poly.pdbx_seq_one_letter_code
_entity_poly.pdbx_strand_id
1 'polypeptide(L)'
;MIVHYMFQIHPDQKERAKDELRRLKTVVQKHGGRNFKYYASTTSGTPNRLFIYEIDKLAHFDTLSTDPDFRAVKLDSLYTDATGTTWAEVPL
;
A
#
# COMPACT_ATOMS: atom_id res chain seq x y z
N MET A 1 -5.97 13.38 7.76
CA MET A 1 -4.97 12.47 8.35
C MET A 1 -4.18 11.85 7.22
N ILE A 2 -2.85 11.75 7.33
CA ILE A 2 -2.01 11.06 6.35
C ILE A 2 -1.75 9.65 6.88
N VAL A 3 -2.08 8.63 6.08
CA VAL A 3 -1.86 7.22 6.42
C VAL A 3 -0.75 6.67 5.54
N HIS A 4 0.25 6.07 6.19
CA HIS A 4 1.38 5.43 5.54
C HIS A 4 1.24 3.90 5.65
N TYR A 5 1.17 3.21 4.52
CA TYR A 5 1.23 1.76 4.45
C TYR A 5 2.54 1.35 3.77
N MET A 6 3.51 0.96 4.58
CA MET A 6 4.80 0.44 4.09
C MET A 6 4.78 -1.09 4.11
N PHE A 7 5.15 -1.70 2.99
CA PHE A 7 5.22 -3.15 2.89
C PHE A 7 6.27 -3.54 1.85
N GLN A 8 6.90 -4.68 2.07
CA GLN A 8 7.91 -5.19 1.15
C GLN A 8 7.21 -6.17 0.22
N ILE A 9 7.68 -6.28 -1.02
CA ILE A 9 7.12 -7.20 -2.00
C ILE A 9 8.19 -8.22 -2.34
N HIS A 10 7.90 -9.50 -2.15
CA HIS A 10 8.72 -10.56 -2.68
C HIS A 10 8.87 -10.41 -4.22
N PRO A 11 10.08 -10.48 -4.80
CA PRO A 11 10.31 -10.25 -6.24
C PRO A 11 9.40 -11.05 -7.18
N ASP A 12 9.04 -12.27 -6.79
CA ASP A 12 8.18 -13.17 -7.57
C ASP A 12 6.69 -12.83 -7.48
N GLN A 13 6.30 -11.95 -6.56
CA GLN A 13 4.91 -11.55 -6.34
C GLN A 13 4.61 -10.14 -6.86
N LYS A 14 5.49 -9.55 -7.69
CA LYS A 14 5.34 -8.18 -8.24
C LYS A 14 3.99 -7.94 -8.91
N GLU A 15 3.51 -8.86 -9.75
CA GLU A 15 2.25 -8.69 -10.48
C GLU A 15 1.05 -8.84 -9.55
N ARG A 16 1.04 -9.87 -8.69
CA ARG A 16 0.01 -10.05 -7.66
C ARG A 16 -0.09 -8.82 -6.76
N ALA A 17 1.04 -8.26 -6.38
CA ALA A 17 1.07 -7.09 -5.51
C ALA A 17 0.54 -5.82 -6.21
N LYS A 18 0.76 -5.65 -7.52
CA LYS A 18 0.10 -4.57 -8.29
C LYS A 18 -1.42 -4.70 -8.24
N ASP A 19 -1.94 -5.91 -8.39
CA ASP A 19 -3.39 -6.15 -8.34
C ASP A 19 -3.97 -5.89 -6.94
N GLU A 20 -3.29 -6.36 -5.89
CA GLU A 20 -3.66 -6.07 -4.50
C GLU A 20 -3.61 -4.56 -4.21
N LEU A 21 -2.62 -3.84 -4.75
CA LEU A 21 -2.53 -2.37 -4.63
C LEU A 21 -3.64 -1.63 -5.36
N ARG A 22 -4.06 -2.11 -6.53
CA ARG A 22 -5.21 -1.56 -7.25
C ARG A 22 -6.49 -1.74 -6.46
N ARG A 23 -6.71 -2.93 -5.90
CA ARG A 23 -7.83 -3.21 -4.99
C ARG A 23 -7.80 -2.29 -3.78
N LEU A 24 -6.64 -2.15 -3.14
CA LEU A 24 -6.45 -1.25 -2.01
C LEU A 24 -6.83 0.20 -2.37
N LYS A 25 -6.34 0.71 -3.51
CA LYS A 25 -6.70 2.05 -3.99
C LYS A 25 -8.21 2.21 -4.14
N THR A 26 -8.89 1.26 -4.78
CA THR A 26 -10.35 1.30 -4.99
C THR A 26 -11.11 1.34 -3.67
N VAL A 27 -10.77 0.47 -2.71
CA VAL A 27 -11.45 0.43 -1.41
C VAL A 27 -11.18 1.71 -0.60
N VAL A 28 -9.93 2.19 -0.58
CA VAL A 28 -9.60 3.43 0.13
C VAL A 28 -10.32 4.64 -0.49
N GLN A 29 -10.47 4.71 -1.81
CA GLN A 29 -11.26 5.75 -2.49
C GLN A 29 -12.74 5.72 -2.10
N LYS A 30 -13.35 4.53 -2.02
CA LYS A 30 -14.73 4.33 -1.58
C LYS A 30 -14.98 4.91 -0.17
N HIS A 31 -13.98 4.86 0.70
CA HIS A 31 -14.03 5.43 2.05
C HIS A 31 -13.53 6.88 2.15
N GLY A 32 -13.43 7.60 1.02
CA GLY A 32 -13.05 9.01 1.01
C GLY A 32 -11.55 9.26 1.18
N GLY A 33 -10.71 8.27 0.92
CA GLY A 33 -9.28 8.46 0.80
C GLY A 33 -8.90 9.12 -0.54
N ARG A 34 -7.83 9.91 -0.51
CA ARG A 34 -7.34 10.74 -1.62
C ARG A 34 -5.81 10.81 -1.64
N ASN A 35 -5.25 11.52 -2.62
CA ASN A 35 -3.79 11.77 -2.73
C ASN A 35 -2.95 10.49 -2.65
N PHE A 36 -3.37 9.48 -3.41
CA PHE A 36 -2.70 8.19 -3.50
C PHE A 36 -1.33 8.33 -4.14
N LYS A 37 -0.30 7.91 -3.41
CA LYS A 37 1.06 7.85 -3.92
C LYS A 37 1.62 6.45 -3.72
N TYR A 38 2.29 5.96 -4.75
CA TYR A 38 2.92 4.66 -4.75
C TYR A 38 4.39 4.85 -5.05
N TYR A 39 5.20 4.30 -4.17
CA TYR A 39 6.64 4.36 -4.29
C TYR A 39 7.20 2.96 -4.42
N ALA A 40 8.17 2.83 -5.29
CA ALA A 40 8.97 1.64 -5.45
C ALA A 40 10.40 1.94 -5.04
N SER A 41 11.00 0.94 -4.42
CA SER A 41 12.43 0.91 -4.19
C SER A 41 12.94 -0.51 -4.31
N THR A 42 14.25 -0.64 -4.32
CA THR A 42 14.97 -1.89 -4.28
C THR A 42 16.08 -1.74 -3.26
N THR A 43 16.05 -2.57 -2.22
CA THR A 43 17.11 -2.64 -1.22
C THR A 43 17.72 -4.03 -1.30
N SER A 44 19.02 -4.11 -1.58
CA SER A 44 19.76 -5.38 -1.67
C SER A 44 19.11 -6.42 -2.60
N GLY A 45 18.51 -5.98 -3.70
CA GLY A 45 17.80 -6.85 -4.67
C GLY A 45 16.33 -7.13 -4.33
N THR A 46 15.85 -6.75 -3.14
CA THR A 46 14.46 -6.92 -2.71
C THR A 46 13.61 -5.70 -3.09
N PRO A 47 12.51 -5.87 -3.85
CA PRO A 47 11.60 -4.79 -4.17
C PRO A 47 10.79 -4.36 -2.94
N ASN A 48 10.96 -3.12 -2.52
CA ASN A 48 10.17 -2.47 -1.50
C ASN A 48 9.08 -1.62 -2.13
N ARG A 49 7.92 -1.54 -1.48
CA ARG A 49 6.85 -0.61 -1.87
C ARG A 49 6.32 0.19 -0.70
N LEU A 50 5.86 1.39 -1.00
CA LEU A 50 5.21 2.26 -0.04
C LEU A 50 3.96 2.81 -0.71
N PHE A 51 2.82 2.64 -0.04
CA PHE A 51 1.55 3.19 -0.46
C PHE A 51 1.11 4.22 0.57
N ILE A 52 0.91 5.44 0.11
CA ILE A 52 0.51 6.57 0.95
C ILE A 52 -0.84 7.06 0.45
N TYR A 53 -1.74 7.37 1.37
CA TYR A 53 -2.98 8.06 1.06
C TYR A 53 -3.36 9.00 2.20
N GLU A 54 -4.18 9.97 1.87
CA GLU A 54 -4.79 10.88 2.83
C GLU A 54 -6.24 10.48 3.06
N ILE A 55 -6.70 10.58 4.30
CA ILE A 55 -8.09 10.37 4.67
C ILE A 55 -8.51 11.44 5.67
N ASP A 56 -9.58 12.17 5.36
CA ASP A 56 -9.85 13.45 6.02
C ASP A 56 -10.45 13.33 7.41
N LYS A 57 -11.04 12.18 7.74
CA LYS A 57 -11.77 11.96 8.99
C LYS A 57 -11.38 10.63 9.63
N LEU A 58 -11.24 10.64 10.96
CA LEU A 58 -11.01 9.42 11.74
C LEU A 58 -12.12 8.39 11.52
N ALA A 59 -13.39 8.82 11.50
CA ALA A 59 -14.53 7.93 11.22
C ALA A 59 -14.46 7.24 9.84
N HIS A 60 -13.91 7.92 8.82
CA HIS A 60 -13.70 7.31 7.51
C HIS A 60 -12.59 6.23 7.57
N PHE A 61 -11.56 6.47 8.39
CA PHE A 61 -10.51 5.48 8.65
C PHE A 61 -11.03 4.28 9.46
N ASP A 62 -11.88 4.51 10.45
CA ASP A 62 -12.49 3.43 11.25
C ASP A 62 -13.35 2.52 10.38
N THR A 63 -14.21 3.10 9.53
CA THR A 63 -15.04 2.33 8.59
C THR A 63 -14.18 1.57 7.57
N LEU A 64 -13.15 2.21 7.01
CA LEU A 64 -12.19 1.56 6.10
C LEU A 64 -11.49 0.37 6.77
N SER A 65 -11.04 0.52 8.03
CA SER A 65 -10.32 -0.52 8.78
C SER A 65 -11.19 -1.75 9.10
N THR A 66 -12.52 -1.59 9.04
CA THR A 66 -13.49 -2.68 9.18
C THR A 66 -14.01 -3.22 7.86
N ASP A 67 -13.70 -2.59 6.73
CA ASP A 67 -14.17 -3.05 5.41
C ASP A 67 -13.51 -4.40 5.05
N PRO A 68 -14.29 -5.41 4.65
CA PRO A 68 -13.79 -6.75 4.34
C PRO A 68 -12.88 -6.76 3.11
N ASP A 69 -13.12 -5.91 2.11
CA ASP A 69 -12.28 -5.81 0.92
C ASP A 69 -10.94 -5.17 1.29
N PHE A 70 -10.94 -4.20 2.21
CA PHE A 70 -9.72 -3.62 2.76
C PHE A 70 -8.89 -4.67 3.52
N ARG A 71 -9.54 -5.50 4.35
CA ARG A 71 -8.89 -6.60 5.10
C ARG A 71 -8.47 -7.78 4.22
N ALA A 72 -9.10 -7.95 3.07
CA ALA A 72 -8.73 -8.98 2.11
C ALA A 72 -7.42 -8.67 1.37
N VAL A 73 -6.97 -7.41 1.38
CA VAL A 73 -5.69 -7.01 0.79
C VAL A 73 -4.54 -7.58 1.61
N LYS A 74 -3.85 -8.59 1.07
CA LYS A 74 -2.76 -9.31 1.74
C LYS A 74 -1.39 -8.70 1.45
N LEU A 75 -1.18 -7.45 1.86
CA LEU A 75 0.13 -6.77 1.70
C LEU A 75 1.17 -7.26 2.72
N ASP A 76 0.72 -7.68 3.89
CA ASP A 76 1.50 -8.27 4.98
C ASP A 76 2.14 -9.62 4.58
N SER A 77 1.44 -10.41 3.77
CA SER A 77 1.91 -11.71 3.27
C SER A 77 3.02 -11.60 2.22
N LEU A 78 3.43 -10.38 1.85
CA LEU A 78 4.44 -10.11 0.82
C LEU A 78 5.80 -9.67 1.41
N TYR A 79 5.91 -9.59 2.74
CA TYR A 79 7.00 -8.96 3.48
C TYR A 79 8.34 -9.70 3.43
N THR A 80 9.45 -8.96 3.40
CA THR A 80 10.83 -9.47 3.57
C THR A 80 11.69 -8.34 4.13
N ASP A 81 12.16 -8.42 5.38
CA ASP A 81 12.90 -7.34 6.09
C ASP A 81 13.92 -6.57 5.21
N ALA A 82 13.85 -5.23 5.19
CA ALA A 82 14.95 -4.41 4.67
C ALA A 82 15.06 -3.06 5.38
N THR A 83 16.31 -2.68 5.65
CA THR A 83 16.72 -1.37 6.16
C THR A 83 17.55 -0.65 5.09
N GLY A 84 17.32 0.66 4.92
CA GLY A 84 18.03 1.50 3.93
C GLY A 84 17.37 1.50 2.54
N THR A 85 16.44 2.43 2.31
CA THR A 85 15.59 2.42 1.10
C THR A 85 15.47 3.83 0.51
N THR A 86 15.88 4.01 -0.75
CA THR A 86 15.67 5.24 -1.54
C THR A 86 14.40 5.10 -2.35
N TRP A 87 13.38 5.91 -2.10
CA TRP A 87 12.05 5.78 -2.69
C TRP A 87 11.93 6.55 -4.02
N ALA A 88 11.42 5.89 -5.07
CA ALA A 88 11.02 6.54 -6.31
C ALA A 88 9.50 6.43 -6.49
N GLU A 89 8.82 7.53 -6.81
CA GLU A 89 7.39 7.50 -7.13
C GLU A 89 7.18 6.78 -8.46
N VAL A 90 6.17 5.91 -8.51
CA VAL A 90 5.87 5.09 -9.68
C VAL A 90 4.37 5.12 -9.98
N PRO A 91 3.97 5.14 -11.25
CA PRO A 91 2.56 5.05 -11.63
C PRO A 91 1.97 3.67 -11.26
N LEU A 92 0.70 3.69 -10.85
CA LEU A 92 -0.14 2.51 -10.52
C LEU A 92 -0.98 2.04 -11.71
#